data_AF-A0AAQ3PCB8-F1
#
_entry.id   AF-A0AAQ3PCB8-F1
#
_cell.length_a   1.000
_cell.length_b   1.000
_cell.length_c   1.000
_cell.angle_alpha   90.00
_cell.angle_beta   90.00
_cell.angle_gamma   90.00
#
_symmetry.space_group_name_H-M   'P 1'
#
loop_
_entity.id
_entity.type
_entity.pdbx_description
1 polymer ?
#
loop_
_entity_poly.entity_id
_entity_poly.type
_entity_poly.pdbx_seq_one_letter_code
_entity_poly.pdbx_strand_id
1 'polypeptide(L)'
;MKKKKKMKIEEKTKFSVSLTKEEVEHDFCALLGTKPPRRPKKRPRIVQKNLDVIIPLTPSIMNYIHAFFLVILFNFWLGFVSFLQTLFPGLWLSEVTAESYEVPEVPE
;
A
#
# COMPACT_ATOMS: atom_id res chain seq x y z
N MET A 1 50.69 -29.47 22.31
CA MET A 1 49.23 -29.72 22.36
C MET A 1 48.60 -28.87 23.47
N LYS A 2 47.75 -27.89 23.16
CA LYS A 2 47.07 -27.05 24.17
C LYS A 2 45.68 -27.64 24.45
N LYS A 3 45.46 -28.18 25.66
CA LYS A 3 44.13 -28.66 26.09
C LYS A 3 43.22 -27.46 26.39
N LYS A 4 42.17 -27.27 25.58
CA LYS A 4 41.14 -26.25 25.80
C LYS A 4 40.29 -26.65 27.01
N LYS A 5 40.40 -25.90 28.10
CA LYS A 5 39.58 -26.06 29.31
C LYS A 5 38.17 -25.55 28.99
N LYS A 6 37.18 -26.45 28.93
CA LYS A 6 35.78 -26.12 28.64
C LYS A 6 35.16 -25.53 29.91
N MET A 7 34.90 -24.22 29.93
CA MET A 7 34.22 -23.55 31.04
C MET A 7 32.75 -23.96 31.06
N LYS A 8 32.33 -24.57 32.16
CA LYS A 8 30.95 -24.99 32.42
C LYS A 8 30.19 -23.73 32.86
N ILE A 9 29.32 -23.21 32.00
CA ILE A 9 28.44 -22.09 32.31
C ILE A 9 27.37 -22.63 33.26
N GLU A 10 27.38 -22.14 34.50
CA GLU A 10 26.38 -22.47 35.51
C GLU A 10 25.04 -21.89 35.07
N GLU A 11 24.04 -22.76 34.86
CA GLU A 11 22.67 -22.35 34.53
C GLU A 11 22.12 -21.55 35.71
N LYS A 12 22.13 -20.22 35.59
CA LYS A 12 21.37 -19.35 36.51
C LYS A 12 19.92 -19.81 36.47
N THR A 13 19.41 -20.29 37.60
CA THR A 13 18.00 -20.61 37.79
C THR A 13 17.17 -19.41 37.35
N LYS A 14 16.42 -19.59 36.27
CA LYS A 14 15.54 -18.56 35.74
C LYS A 14 14.34 -18.47 36.69
N PHE A 15 14.40 -17.53 37.62
CA PHE A 15 13.24 -17.15 38.42
C PHE A 15 12.25 -16.42 37.51
N SER A 16 11.38 -17.16 36.83
CA SER A 16 10.22 -16.57 36.15
C SER A 16 9.02 -16.63 37.09
N VAL A 17 8.95 -15.69 38.04
CA VAL A 17 7.69 -15.39 38.72
C VAL A 17 6.88 -14.55 37.74
N SER A 18 5.81 -15.12 37.22
CA SER A 18 4.82 -14.38 36.45
C SER A 18 4.04 -13.49 37.42
N LEU A 19 4.28 -12.17 37.41
CA LEU A 19 3.41 -11.23 38.12
C LEU A 19 1.96 -11.42 37.67
N THR A 20 1.06 -11.40 38.63
CA THR A 20 -0.38 -11.42 38.34
C THR A 20 -0.81 -10.07 37.77
N LYS A 21 -1.89 -10.06 36.98
CA LYS A 21 -2.44 -8.81 36.43
C LYS A 21 -2.88 -7.83 37.53
N GLU A 22 -3.23 -8.36 38.70
CA GLU A 22 -3.68 -7.62 39.87
C GLU A 22 -2.53 -6.84 40.53
N GLU A 23 -1.38 -7.49 40.73
CA GLU A 23 -0.16 -6.82 41.24
C GLU A 23 0.30 -5.72 40.28
N VAL A 24 0.28 -6.00 38.97
CA VAL A 24 0.61 -5.00 37.95
C VAL A 24 -0.35 -3.81 38.06
N GLU A 25 -1.65 -4.02 38.15
CA GLU A 25 -2.59 -2.90 38.24
C GLU A 25 -2.44 -2.10 39.54
N HIS A 26 -2.16 -2.77 40.65
CA HIS A 26 -1.90 -2.14 41.94
C HIS A 26 -0.64 -1.25 41.89
N ASP A 27 0.46 -1.77 41.34
CA ASP A 27 1.72 -1.03 41.23
C ASP A 27 1.60 0.17 40.28
N PHE A 28 0.89 0.00 39.17
CA PHE A 28 0.57 1.10 38.26
C PHE A 28 -0.29 2.17 38.94
N CYS A 29 -1.24 1.77 39.80
CA CYS A 29 -2.06 2.71 40.57
C CYS A 29 -1.22 3.46 41.62
N ALA A 30 -0.34 2.75 42.34
CA ALA A 30 0.52 3.34 43.36
C ALA A 30 1.58 4.31 42.79
N LEU A 31 2.16 3.99 41.63
CA LEU A 31 3.23 4.80 41.01
C LEU A 31 2.71 5.95 40.14
N LEU A 32 1.65 5.71 39.36
CA LEU A 32 1.18 6.62 38.31
C LEU A 32 -0.25 7.13 38.54
N GLY A 33 -0.95 6.64 39.57
CA GLY A 33 -2.33 7.03 39.89
C GLY A 33 -3.35 6.67 38.80
N THR A 34 -2.95 5.91 37.78
CA THR A 34 -3.77 5.62 36.60
C THR A 34 -3.60 4.16 36.19
N LYS A 35 -4.71 3.55 35.76
CA LYS A 35 -4.70 2.17 35.24
C LYS A 35 -3.80 2.07 34.01
N PRO A 36 -3.05 0.96 33.86
CA PRO A 36 -2.17 0.76 32.72
C PRO A 36 -2.97 0.88 31.40
N PRO A 37 -2.43 1.57 30.38
CA PRO A 37 -3.14 1.75 29.13
C PRO A 37 -3.40 0.40 28.47
N ARG A 38 -4.67 0.14 28.11
CA ARG A 38 -5.17 -1.13 27.55
C ARG A 38 -4.45 -1.60 26.28
N ARG A 39 -3.73 -0.71 25.58
CA ARG A 39 -2.90 -1.05 24.42
C ARG A 39 -1.51 -0.43 24.59
N PRO A 40 -0.41 -1.20 24.38
CA PRO A 40 0.92 -0.63 24.35
C PRO A 40 1.00 0.40 23.22
N LYS A 41 1.43 1.63 23.55
CA LYS A 41 1.55 2.71 22.58
C LYS A 41 2.78 2.45 21.70
N LYS A 42 2.56 2.08 20.44
CA LYS A 42 3.66 1.87 19.46
C LYS A 42 4.46 3.15 19.15
N ARG A 43 3.87 4.34 19.29
CA ARG A 43 4.51 5.63 18.95
C ARG A 43 4.16 6.73 19.98
N PRO A 44 5.01 7.74 20.17
CA PRO A 44 4.71 8.88 21.03
C PRO A 44 3.49 9.65 20.49
N ARG A 45 2.58 10.08 21.39
CA ARG A 45 1.25 10.64 21.07
C ARG A 45 1.29 11.82 20.10
N ILE A 46 2.34 12.64 20.15
CA ILE A 46 2.53 13.81 19.26
C ILE A 46 2.79 13.37 17.82
N VAL A 47 3.70 12.41 17.62
CA VAL A 47 4.02 11.85 16.30
C VAL A 47 2.80 11.12 15.73
N GLN A 48 2.06 10.41 16.57
CA GLN A 48 0.85 9.72 16.13
C GLN A 48 -0.25 10.71 15.70
N LYS A 49 -0.50 11.79 16.44
CA LYS A 49 -1.46 12.82 16.02
C LYS A 49 -1.05 13.51 14.72
N ASN A 50 0.23 13.81 14.54
CA ASN A 50 0.71 14.41 13.30
C ASN A 50 0.48 13.47 12.09
N LEU A 51 0.75 12.18 12.25
CA LEU A 51 0.49 11.18 11.20
C LEU A 51 -1.01 10.96 11.00
N ASP A 52 -1.79 10.86 12.07
CA ASP A 52 -3.24 10.65 12.03
C ASP A 52 -4.00 11.89 11.55
N VAL A 53 -3.36 13.06 11.37
CA VAL A 53 -3.92 14.24 10.67
C VAL A 53 -3.53 14.23 9.19
N ILE A 54 -2.35 13.73 8.85
CA ILE A 54 -1.88 13.58 7.46
C ILE A 54 -2.60 12.43 6.74
N ILE A 55 -2.94 11.36 7.46
CA ILE A 55 -3.52 10.12 6.91
C ILE A 55 -5.03 10.22 6.53
N PRO A 56 -5.94 10.92 7.26
CA PRO A 56 -7.38 10.93 6.95
C PRO A 56 -7.82 11.93 5.89
N LEU A 57 -6.95 12.79 5.34
CA LEU A 57 -7.33 13.82 4.36
C LEU A 57 -7.37 13.31 2.90
N THR A 58 -7.29 12.00 2.69
CA THR A 58 -6.98 11.44 1.38
C THR A 58 -8.14 11.26 0.39
N PRO A 59 -9.46 11.32 0.70
CA PRO A 59 -10.45 11.05 -0.36
C PRO A 59 -10.41 12.12 -1.46
N SER A 60 -10.37 13.41 -1.12
CA SER A 60 -10.35 14.48 -2.13
C SER A 60 -8.99 14.64 -2.83
N ILE A 61 -7.88 14.53 -2.09
CA ILE A 61 -6.53 14.66 -2.65
C ILE A 61 -6.21 13.48 -3.57
N MET A 62 -6.56 12.25 -3.17
CA MET A 62 -6.35 11.07 -4.01
C MET A 62 -7.21 11.10 -5.26
N ASN A 63 -8.45 11.60 -5.16
CA ASN A 63 -9.30 11.82 -6.34
C ASN A 63 -8.69 12.84 -7.30
N TYR A 64 -8.10 13.92 -6.79
CA TYR A 64 -7.42 14.92 -7.62
C TYR A 64 -6.16 14.35 -8.30
N ILE A 65 -5.37 13.57 -7.57
CA ILE A 65 -4.19 12.88 -8.11
C ILE A 65 -4.60 11.87 -9.18
N HIS A 66 -5.64 11.07 -8.93
CA HIS A 66 -6.14 10.10 -9.89
C HIS A 66 -6.70 10.78 -11.15
N ALA A 67 -7.46 11.87 -11.00
CA ALA A 67 -7.94 12.68 -12.11
C ALA A 67 -6.78 13.28 -12.92
N PHE A 68 -5.72 13.76 -12.25
CA PHE A 68 -4.52 14.27 -12.90
C PHE A 68 -3.82 13.19 -13.75
N PHE A 69 -3.66 11.98 -13.22
CA PHE A 69 -3.10 10.86 -13.99
C PHE A 69 -4.00 10.45 -15.16
N LEU A 70 -5.32 10.42 -15.00
CA LEU A 70 -6.25 10.12 -16.09
C LEU A 70 -6.19 11.16 -17.21
N VAL A 71 -6.12 12.45 -16.88
CA VAL A 71 -5.99 13.53 -17.86
C VAL A 71 -4.65 13.42 -18.61
N ILE A 72 -3.55 13.14 -17.91
CA ILE A 72 -2.24 12.93 -18.56
C ILE A 72 -2.27 11.73 -19.50
N LEU A 73 -2.80 10.59 -19.04
CA LEU A 73 -2.89 9.39 -19.87
C LEU A 73 -3.78 9.61 -21.10
N PHE A 74 -4.89 10.33 -20.94
CA PHE A 74 -5.79 10.66 -22.04
C PHE A 74 -5.10 11.56 -23.09
N ASN A 75 -4.42 12.61 -22.65
CA ASN A 75 -3.66 13.49 -23.56
C ASN A 75 -2.51 12.73 -24.25
N PHE A 76 -1.84 11.85 -23.52
CA PHE A 76 -0.80 11.00 -24.10
C PHE A 76 -1.36 10.03 -25.14
N TRP A 77 -2.51 9.39 -24.85
CA TRP A 77 -3.18 8.47 -25.77
C TRP A 77 -3.67 9.20 -27.03
N LEU A 78 -4.24 10.39 -26.89
CA LEU A 78 -4.60 11.23 -28.04
C LEU A 78 -3.38 11.59 -28.90
N GLY A 79 -2.27 11.98 -28.28
CA GLY A 79 -1.02 12.24 -28.99
C GLY A 79 -0.47 11.00 -29.70
N PHE A 80 -0.58 9.83 -29.05
CA PHE A 80 -0.15 8.55 -29.62
C PHE A 80 -1.01 8.13 -30.83
N VAL A 81 -2.32 8.27 -30.75
CA VAL A 81 -3.23 8.00 -31.87
C VAL A 81 -2.92 8.92 -33.05
N SER A 82 -2.72 10.22 -32.80
CA SER A 82 -2.34 11.18 -33.84
C SER A 82 -0.98 10.85 -34.49
N PHE A 83 -0.02 10.39 -33.68
CA PHE A 83 1.27 9.92 -34.17
C PHE A 83 1.14 8.69 -35.08
N LEU A 84 0.35 7.68 -34.68
CA LEU A 84 0.12 6.50 -35.52
C LEU A 84 -0.56 6.84 -36.85
N GLN A 85 -1.49 7.80 -36.84
CA GLN A 85 -2.15 8.29 -38.06
C GLN A 85 -1.15 8.90 -39.05
N THR A 86 -0.09 9.54 -38.53
CA THR A 86 0.98 10.15 -39.33
C THR A 86 1.95 9.10 -39.87
N LEU A 87 2.23 8.05 -39.08
CA LEU A 87 3.19 7.02 -39.43
C LEU A 87 2.63 6.00 -40.43
N PHE A 88 1.31 5.76 -40.37
CA PHE A 88 0.58 4.86 -41.26
C PHE A 88 -0.67 5.54 -41.85
N PRO A 89 -0.50 6.43 -42.84
CA PRO A 89 -1.64 6.98 -43.56
C PRO A 89 -2.38 5.83 -44.28
N GLY A 90 -3.65 5.62 -43.94
CA GLY A 90 -4.47 4.54 -44.52
C GLY A 90 -4.64 3.30 -43.65
N LEU A 91 -4.21 3.30 -42.38
CA LEU A 91 -4.47 2.21 -41.43
C LEU A 91 -5.98 1.89 -41.27
N TRP A 92 -6.86 2.87 -41.51
CA TRP A 92 -8.32 2.70 -41.51
C TRP A 92 -8.84 1.92 -42.73
N LEU A 93 -8.08 1.86 -43.83
CA LEU A 93 -8.51 1.20 -45.08
C LEU A 93 -8.40 -0.33 -45.02
N SER A 94 -7.83 -0.91 -43.95
CA SER A 94 -7.73 -2.37 -43.81
C SER A 94 -9.08 -3.06 -43.63
N GLU A 95 -10.15 -2.33 -43.30
CA GLU A 95 -11.52 -2.87 -43.19
C GLU A 95 -12.27 -2.91 -44.53
N VAL A 96 -11.72 -2.32 -45.61
CA VAL A 96 -12.34 -2.39 -46.94
C VAL A 96 -11.92 -3.69 -47.63
N THR A 97 -12.62 -4.79 -47.32
CA THR A 97 -12.51 -6.05 -48.04
C THR A 97 -13.32 -6.00 -49.35
N ALA A 98 -12.87 -6.74 -50.36
CA ALA A 98 -13.49 -6.81 -51.69
C ALA A 98 -14.97 -7.24 -51.66
N GLU A 99 -15.41 -7.90 -50.59
CA GLU A 99 -16.80 -8.32 -50.35
C GLU A 99 -17.76 -7.14 -50.11
N SER A 100 -17.27 -5.93 -49.79
CA SER A 100 -18.11 -4.73 -49.57
C SER A 100 -18.78 -4.17 -50.84
N TYR A 101 -18.42 -4.71 -52.01
CA TYR A 101 -18.98 -4.35 -53.31
C TYR A 101 -19.83 -5.45 -53.95
N GLU A 102 -20.12 -6.56 -53.25
CA GLU A 102 -21.05 -7.56 -53.79
C GLU A 102 -22.48 -6.98 -53.82
N VAL A 103 -22.90 -6.59 -55.02
CA VAL A 103 -24.29 -6.21 -55.32
C VAL A 103 -25.10 -7.49 -55.32
N PRO A 104 -26.12 -7.65 -54.45
CA PRO A 104 -26.96 -8.83 -54.47
C PRO A 104 -27.68 -8.91 -55.82
N GLU A 105 -27.33 -9.91 -56.64
CA GLU A 105 -28.00 -10.15 -57.90
C GLU A 105 -29.46 -10.50 -57.64
N VAL A 106 -30.36 -9.70 -58.22
CA VAL A 106 -31.81 -9.87 -58.11
C VAL A 106 -32.17 -11.17 -58.83
N PRO A 107 -32.86 -12.13 -58.17
CA PRO A 107 -33.30 -13.34 -58.84
C PRO A 107 -34.36 -12.98 -59.89
N GLU A 108 -34.13 -13.37 -61.14
CA GLU A 108 -35.09 -13.25 -62.26
C GLU A 108 -36.39 -14.05 -62.02
#